data_AF-A0A2A7UKM6-F1
#
_entry.id   AF-A0A2A7UKM6-F1
#
_cell.length_a   1.000
_cell.length_b   1.000
_cell.length_c   1.000
_cell.angle_alpha   90.00
_cell.angle_beta   90.00
_cell.angle_gamma   90.00
#
_symmetry.space_group_name_H-M   'P 1'
#
loop_
_entity.id
_entity.type
_entity.pdbx_description
1 polymer ?
#
loop_
_entity_poly.entity_id
_entity_poly.type
_entity_poly.pdbx_seq_one_letter_code
_entity_poly.pdbx_strand_id
1 'polypeptide(L)'
;MGSGRFIALEGLDGAGKTTLAQSLAAHRYSGQLSGETASEGLVFVSRRQLSETSSFAGRLMDHAATMLWGCGHSTDLSDRFWVNLQAAWFTAHSETVIAPLLERGWDVIVDGWIYKFWGKLLEQGYERAELATLFAGTRTPDSVVLLDIDIDALYRRRSEFSPTELGMHAGYTDFGLDTFREYQGRGMRNLRSFAQNSRWLTLPVASDETVEVTSSRVSQLLSRHALASATSSIGD
;
A
#
# COMPACT_ATOMS: atom_id res chain seq x y z
N MET A 1 -15.62 22.10 5.63
CA MET A 1 -14.71 21.16 6.33
C MET A 1 -14.10 20.27 5.26
N GLY A 2 -12.77 20.11 5.24
CA GLY A 2 -12.10 19.34 4.20
C GLY A 2 -12.33 17.84 4.36
N SER A 3 -12.40 17.10 3.25
CA SER A 3 -12.30 15.65 3.29
C SER A 3 -10.92 15.25 3.82
N GLY A 4 -10.85 14.16 4.59
CA GLY A 4 -9.57 13.61 5.05
C GLY A 4 -8.68 13.16 3.89
N ARG A 5 -7.41 12.92 4.19
CA ARG A 5 -6.38 12.54 3.19
C ARG A 5 -6.13 11.04 3.19
N PHE A 6 -5.97 10.49 2.00
CA PHE A 6 -5.58 9.10 1.80
C PHE A 6 -4.08 8.96 1.56
N ILE A 7 -3.40 8.24 2.46
CA ILE A 7 -1.94 8.08 2.47
C ILE A 7 -1.59 6.59 2.31
N ALA A 8 -0.67 6.28 1.40
CA ALA A 8 -0.12 4.93 1.27
C ALA A 8 1.36 4.89 1.64
N LEU A 9 1.77 3.88 2.40
CA LEU A 9 3.18 3.54 2.57
C LEU A 9 3.58 2.46 1.56
N GLU A 10 4.60 2.72 0.76
CA GLU A 10 5.16 1.78 -0.21
C GLU A 10 6.61 1.43 0.14
N GLY A 11 7.05 0.25 -0.30
CA GLY A 11 8.40 -0.26 0.01
C GLY A 11 8.46 -1.78 -0.03
N LEU A 12 9.67 -2.31 0.12
CA LEU A 12 9.93 -3.76 0.04
C LEU A 12 9.24 -4.54 1.16
N ASP A 13 9.11 -5.85 0.97
CA ASP A 13 8.64 -6.72 2.05
C ASP A 13 9.64 -6.74 3.19
N GLY A 14 9.16 -6.70 4.43
CA GLY A 14 10.04 -6.55 5.60
C GLY A 14 10.53 -5.13 5.87
N ALA A 15 10.17 -4.13 5.05
CA ALA A 15 10.50 -2.73 5.29
C ALA A 15 9.89 -2.11 6.56
N GLY A 16 9.08 -2.86 7.32
CA GLY A 16 8.44 -2.36 8.55
C GLY A 16 7.22 -1.47 8.31
N LYS A 17 6.69 -1.42 7.08
CA LYS A 17 5.54 -0.58 6.70
C LYS A 17 4.33 -0.76 7.63
N THR A 18 3.95 -2.00 7.95
CA THR A 18 2.81 -2.28 8.84
C THR A 18 3.06 -1.68 10.22
N THR A 19 4.22 -1.96 10.81
CA THR A 19 4.63 -1.47 12.13
C THR A 19 4.66 0.07 12.15
N LEU A 20 5.17 0.68 11.08
CA LEU A 20 5.23 2.12 10.91
C LEU A 20 3.83 2.74 10.80
N ALA A 21 2.96 2.22 9.93
CA ALA A 21 1.58 2.69 9.80
C ALA A 21 0.82 2.56 11.12
N GLN A 22 1.07 1.46 11.84
CA GLN A 22 0.49 1.22 13.16
C GLN A 22 1.00 2.20 14.23
N SER A 23 2.27 2.60 14.16
CA SER A 23 2.90 3.59 15.05
C SER A 23 2.46 5.02 14.76
N LEU A 24 2.25 5.35 13.48
CA LEU A 24 1.78 6.67 13.03
C LEU A 24 0.31 6.91 13.39
N ALA A 25 -0.54 5.90 13.23
CA ALA A 25 -1.97 6.04 13.42
C ALA A 25 -2.38 5.89 14.89
N ALA A 26 -3.06 6.91 15.41
CA ALA A 26 -3.70 6.88 16.73
C ALA A 26 -4.93 5.96 16.76
N HIS A 27 -5.51 5.66 15.59
CA HIS A 27 -6.75 4.91 15.46
C HIS A 27 -6.61 3.69 14.54
N ARG A 28 -7.55 2.76 14.69
CA ARG A 28 -7.75 1.60 13.81
C ARG A 28 -9.09 1.75 13.11
N TYR A 29 -9.41 0.91 12.14
CA TYR A 29 -10.65 1.03 11.37
C TYR A 29 -11.94 0.86 12.21
N SER A 30 -11.94 -0.11 13.12
CA SER A 30 -13.16 -0.59 13.75
C SER A 30 -13.71 0.36 14.82
N GLY A 31 -14.93 0.85 14.58
CA GLY A 31 -15.64 1.82 15.44
C GLY A 31 -15.57 3.28 14.98
N GLN A 32 -14.74 3.61 13.99
CA GLN A 32 -14.46 5.00 13.55
C GLN A 32 -15.56 5.55 12.65
N LEU A 33 -16.45 4.66 12.22
CA LEU A 33 -17.67 4.95 11.48
C LEU A 33 -18.90 5.04 12.41
N SER A 34 -18.72 4.90 13.73
CA SER A 34 -19.78 5.13 14.71
C SER A 34 -19.76 6.58 15.21
N GLY A 35 -20.94 7.20 15.40
CA GLY A 35 -21.08 8.59 15.86
C GLY A 35 -21.31 9.62 14.73
N GLU A 36 -21.77 10.81 15.15
CA GLU A 36 -22.24 11.91 14.27
C GLU A 36 -21.24 13.05 14.12
N THR A 37 -20.13 13.05 14.87
CA THR A 37 -19.20 14.18 14.91
C THR A 37 -18.09 14.04 13.86
N ALA A 38 -17.75 15.17 13.22
CA ALA A 38 -16.56 15.30 12.40
C ALA A 38 -15.34 14.83 13.21
N SER A 39 -14.54 13.97 12.60
CA SER A 39 -13.44 13.31 13.29
C SER A 39 -12.09 13.83 12.81
N GLU A 40 -11.13 13.92 13.73
CA GLU A 40 -9.77 14.36 13.45
C GLU A 40 -8.79 13.27 13.86
N GLY A 41 -7.75 13.06 13.05
CA GLY A 41 -6.66 12.13 13.34
C GLY A 41 -6.38 11.16 12.20
N LEU A 42 -5.42 10.27 12.45
CA LEU A 42 -4.95 9.29 11.48
C LEU A 42 -5.43 7.88 11.84
N VAL A 43 -6.11 7.24 10.89
CA VAL A 43 -6.63 5.87 11.00
C VAL A 43 -5.76 4.93 10.17
N PHE A 44 -5.21 3.90 10.80
CA PHE A 44 -4.58 2.81 10.05
C PHE A 44 -5.66 1.85 9.57
N VAL A 45 -5.67 1.62 8.25
CA VAL A 45 -6.54 0.66 7.58
C VAL A 45 -5.68 -0.42 6.96
N SER A 46 -5.96 -1.68 7.31
CA SER A 46 -5.35 -2.81 6.62
C SER A 46 -5.82 -2.84 5.16
N ARG A 47 -4.91 -3.12 4.22
CA ARG A 47 -5.27 -3.36 2.81
C ARG A 47 -6.24 -4.54 2.62
N ARG A 48 -6.35 -5.41 3.63
CA ARG A 48 -7.29 -6.54 3.70
C ARG A 48 -8.53 -6.25 4.57
N GLN A 49 -8.71 -5.01 5.03
CA GLN A 49 -9.85 -4.63 5.85
C GLN A 49 -11.16 -4.88 5.10
N LEU A 50 -12.11 -5.53 5.76
CA LEU A 50 -13.47 -5.71 5.26
C LEU A 50 -14.32 -4.48 5.60
N SER A 51 -15.31 -4.22 4.76
CA SER A 51 -16.32 -3.18 5.01
C SER A 51 -17.12 -3.46 6.28
N GLU A 52 -17.17 -2.46 7.17
CA GLU A 52 -18.15 -2.38 8.27
C GLU A 52 -19.34 -1.45 7.93
N THR A 53 -19.29 -0.76 6.78
CA THR A 53 -20.38 0.11 6.31
C THR A 53 -21.60 -0.65 5.80
N SER A 54 -21.40 -1.87 5.27
CA SER A 54 -22.47 -2.70 4.76
C SER A 54 -22.17 -4.17 5.01
N SER A 55 -23.09 -4.87 5.69
CA SER A 55 -22.95 -6.31 5.92
C SER A 55 -22.88 -7.10 4.62
N PHE A 56 -23.56 -6.63 3.56
CA PHE A 56 -23.52 -7.25 2.24
C PHE A 56 -22.14 -7.05 1.57
N ALA A 57 -21.62 -5.82 1.58
CA ALA A 57 -20.29 -5.53 1.04
C ALA A 57 -19.21 -6.30 1.80
N GLY A 58 -19.26 -6.29 3.14
CA GLY A 58 -18.34 -7.05 3.98
C GLY A 58 -18.32 -8.54 3.65
N ARG A 59 -19.50 -9.16 3.45
CA ARG A 59 -19.58 -10.57 3.02
C ARG A 59 -18.98 -10.80 1.62
N LEU A 60 -19.28 -9.97 0.63
CA LEU A 60 -18.72 -10.15 -0.71
C LEU A 60 -17.19 -9.96 -0.72
N MET A 61 -16.70 -8.96 0.01
CA MET A 61 -15.27 -8.75 0.20
C MET A 61 -14.62 -9.96 0.86
N ASP A 62 -15.22 -10.55 1.89
CA ASP A 62 -14.66 -11.74 2.56
C ASP A 62 -14.47 -12.92 1.59
N HIS A 63 -15.43 -13.16 0.70
CA HIS A 63 -15.29 -14.17 -0.37
C HIS A 63 -14.17 -13.80 -1.35
N ALA A 64 -14.10 -12.54 -1.78
CA ALA A 64 -13.03 -12.07 -2.66
C ALA A 64 -11.64 -12.19 -2.01
N ALA A 65 -11.52 -11.85 -0.73
CA ALA A 65 -10.29 -12.00 0.05
C ALA A 65 -9.87 -13.47 0.15
N THR A 66 -10.83 -14.37 0.38
CA THR A 66 -10.60 -15.81 0.41
C THR A 66 -10.08 -16.30 -0.94
N MET A 67 -10.67 -15.87 -2.05
CA MET A 67 -10.18 -16.22 -3.39
C MET A 67 -8.78 -15.66 -3.66
N LEU A 68 -8.49 -14.42 -3.29
CA LEU A 68 -7.21 -13.75 -3.57
C LEU A 68 -6.05 -14.24 -2.70
N TRP A 69 -6.32 -14.63 -1.45
CA TRP A 69 -5.27 -14.91 -0.46
C TRP A 69 -5.43 -16.22 0.32
N GLY A 70 -6.59 -16.87 0.25
CA GLY A 70 -6.91 -18.10 0.99
C GLY A 70 -6.89 -19.38 0.15
N CYS A 71 -7.12 -19.31 -1.16
CA CYS A 71 -7.25 -20.49 -2.03
C CYS A 71 -5.93 -21.04 -2.59
N GLY A 72 -4.78 -20.45 -2.23
CA GLY A 72 -3.47 -20.82 -2.79
C GLY A 72 -3.29 -20.37 -4.25
N HIS A 73 -2.26 -20.89 -4.91
CA HIS A 73 -1.97 -20.60 -6.31
C HIS A 73 -2.53 -21.72 -7.19
N SER A 74 -3.53 -21.41 -8.01
CA SER A 74 -4.01 -22.28 -9.10
C SER A 74 -3.70 -21.65 -10.45
N THR A 75 -3.26 -22.48 -11.41
CA THR A 75 -3.04 -22.11 -12.81
C THR A 75 -4.26 -22.36 -13.69
N ASP A 76 -5.38 -22.80 -13.11
CA ASP A 76 -6.60 -23.13 -13.87
C ASP A 76 -7.30 -21.89 -14.43
N LEU A 77 -7.01 -20.72 -13.86
CA LEU A 77 -7.51 -19.42 -14.30
C LEU A 77 -6.35 -18.55 -14.78
N SER A 78 -6.54 -17.86 -15.90
CA SER A 78 -5.55 -16.95 -16.46
C SER A 78 -5.22 -15.78 -15.51
N ASP A 79 -4.04 -15.20 -15.63
CA ASP A 79 -3.63 -14.00 -14.89
C ASP A 79 -4.64 -12.86 -15.00
N ARG A 80 -5.28 -12.71 -16.18
CA ARG A 80 -6.30 -11.68 -16.41
C ARG A 80 -7.49 -11.80 -15.46
N PHE A 81 -7.92 -13.02 -15.10
CA PHE A 81 -8.96 -13.22 -14.10
C PHE A 81 -8.53 -12.65 -12.74
N TRP A 82 -7.32 -13.01 -12.29
CA TRP A 82 -6.76 -12.56 -11.02
C TRP A 82 -6.56 -11.04 -10.97
N VAL A 83 -6.14 -10.42 -12.08
CA VAL A 83 -6.04 -8.96 -12.22
C VAL A 83 -7.41 -8.29 -12.06
N ASN A 84 -8.45 -8.82 -12.72
CA ASN A 84 -9.81 -8.28 -12.58
C ASN A 84 -10.36 -8.46 -11.16
N LEU A 85 -10.07 -9.59 -10.51
CA LEU A 85 -10.49 -9.82 -9.12
C LEU A 85 -9.79 -8.86 -8.15
N GLN A 86 -8.50 -8.58 -8.34
CA GLN A 86 -7.79 -7.55 -7.58
C GLN A 86 -8.39 -6.16 -7.81
N ALA A 87 -8.68 -5.80 -9.07
CA ALA A 87 -9.30 -4.51 -9.39
C ALA A 87 -10.69 -4.36 -8.73
N ALA A 88 -11.49 -5.43 -8.71
CA ALA A 88 -12.76 -5.47 -8.00
C ALA A 88 -12.57 -5.30 -6.48
N TRP A 89 -11.58 -5.98 -5.89
CA TRP A 89 -11.24 -5.82 -4.47
C TRP A 89 -10.88 -4.38 -4.12
N PHE A 90 -9.97 -3.75 -4.87
CA PHE A 90 -9.50 -2.40 -4.55
C PHE A 90 -10.57 -1.32 -4.82
N THR A 91 -11.45 -1.54 -5.80
CA THR A 91 -12.64 -0.69 -6.00
C THR A 91 -13.56 -0.77 -4.78
N ALA A 92 -13.96 -1.99 -4.36
CA ALA A 92 -14.83 -2.17 -3.20
C ALA A 92 -14.18 -1.62 -1.91
N HIS A 93 -12.89 -1.85 -1.71
CA HIS A 93 -12.14 -1.32 -0.55
C HIS A 93 -12.10 0.21 -0.56
N SER A 94 -11.86 0.83 -1.73
CA SER A 94 -11.88 2.29 -1.89
C SER A 94 -13.24 2.89 -1.50
N GLU A 95 -14.33 2.31 -1.99
CA GLU A 95 -15.67 2.86 -1.84
C GLU A 95 -16.29 2.58 -0.46
N THR A 96 -16.03 1.41 0.10
CA THR A 96 -16.77 0.93 1.29
C THR A 96 -15.94 0.93 2.57
N VAL A 97 -14.62 1.10 2.47
CA VAL A 97 -13.70 1.15 3.61
C VAL A 97 -13.03 2.52 3.70
N ILE A 98 -12.40 2.99 2.63
CA ILE A 98 -11.60 4.23 2.63
C ILE A 98 -12.48 5.47 2.55
N ALA A 99 -13.33 5.60 1.52
CA ALA A 99 -14.15 6.79 1.29
C ALA A 99 -14.99 7.22 2.50
N PRO A 100 -15.68 6.31 3.22
CA PRO A 100 -16.49 6.69 4.39
C PRO A 100 -15.68 7.32 5.53
N LEU A 101 -14.40 6.97 5.69
CA LEU A 101 -13.51 7.60 6.68
C LEU A 101 -13.13 9.02 6.23
N LEU A 102 -12.73 9.15 4.96
CA LEU A 102 -12.31 10.44 4.40
C LEU A 102 -13.47 11.45 4.38
N GLU A 103 -14.69 10.99 4.10
CA GLU A 103 -15.92 11.81 4.14
C GLU A 103 -16.22 12.33 5.56
N ARG A 104 -15.81 11.59 6.60
CA ARG A 104 -15.93 11.98 8.01
C ARG A 104 -14.78 12.86 8.52
N GLY A 105 -13.79 13.13 7.68
CA GLY A 105 -12.63 13.96 8.00
C GLY A 105 -11.40 13.20 8.52
N TRP A 106 -11.47 11.87 8.63
CA TRP A 106 -10.30 11.07 9.03
C TRP A 106 -9.24 11.06 7.95
N ASP A 107 -7.98 11.33 8.31
CA ASP A 107 -6.85 10.92 7.47
C ASP A 107 -6.71 9.39 7.57
N VAL A 108 -6.41 8.74 6.45
CA VAL A 108 -6.29 7.28 6.36
C VAL A 108 -4.89 6.91 5.89
N ILE A 109 -4.25 5.98 6.60
CA ILE A 109 -2.96 5.40 6.19
C ILE A 109 -3.10 3.90 5.93
N VAL A 110 -2.60 3.44 4.78
CA VAL A 110 -2.55 2.02 4.41
C VAL A 110 -1.12 1.54 4.22
N ASP A 111 -0.90 0.27 4.56
CA ASP A 111 0.34 -0.45 4.24
C ASP A 111 0.24 -1.10 2.86
N GLY A 112 0.87 -0.44 1.88
CA GLY A 112 0.83 -0.81 0.47
C GLY A 112 -0.51 -0.51 -0.18
N TRP A 113 -0.47 -0.20 -1.47
CA TRP A 113 -1.67 -0.07 -2.29
C TRP A 113 -1.59 -0.99 -3.51
N ILE A 114 -1.76 -0.45 -4.72
CA ILE A 114 -1.75 -1.22 -5.97
C ILE A 114 -0.37 -1.28 -6.64
N TYR A 115 0.58 -0.43 -6.24
CA TYR A 115 1.75 -0.12 -7.08
C TYR A 115 2.76 -1.25 -7.17
N LYS A 116 2.98 -1.97 -6.06
CA LYS A 116 3.83 -3.16 -6.10
C LYS A 116 3.24 -4.24 -7.01
N PHE A 117 1.91 -4.39 -7.01
CA PHE A 117 1.22 -5.33 -7.90
C PHE A 117 1.34 -4.88 -9.35
N TRP A 118 1.11 -3.60 -9.65
CA TRP A 118 1.31 -3.04 -10.99
C TRP A 118 2.73 -3.24 -11.48
N GLY A 119 3.75 -3.04 -10.64
CA GLY A 119 5.14 -3.29 -11.00
C GLY A 119 5.36 -4.71 -11.53
N LYS A 120 4.75 -5.71 -10.89
CA LYS A 120 4.81 -7.11 -11.35
C LYS A 120 4.08 -7.32 -12.68
N LEU A 121 2.89 -6.73 -12.84
CA LEU A 121 2.13 -6.86 -14.10
C LEU A 121 2.85 -6.21 -15.28
N LEU A 122 3.50 -5.07 -15.07
CA LEU A 122 4.31 -4.41 -16.10
C LEU A 122 5.48 -5.31 -16.54
N GLU A 123 6.12 -6.01 -15.61
CA GLU A 123 7.16 -7.02 -15.94
C GLU A 123 6.60 -8.22 -16.72
N GLN A 124 5.31 -8.53 -16.55
CA GLN A 124 4.60 -9.59 -17.27
C GLN A 124 4.06 -9.14 -18.64
N GLY A 125 4.35 -7.89 -19.06
CA GLY A 125 3.97 -7.37 -20.37
C GLY A 125 2.64 -6.61 -20.43
N TYR A 126 1.99 -6.36 -19.28
CA TYR A 126 0.84 -5.44 -19.25
C TYR A 126 1.29 -4.00 -19.54
N GLU A 127 0.42 -3.23 -20.17
CA GLU A 127 0.68 -1.81 -20.42
C GLU A 127 0.09 -0.92 -19.32
N ARG A 128 0.77 0.20 -19.03
CA ARG A 128 0.31 1.16 -18.01
C ARG A 128 -1.10 1.71 -18.29
N ALA A 129 -1.43 1.94 -19.56
CA ALA A 129 -2.76 2.42 -19.96
C ALA A 129 -3.86 1.37 -19.72
N GLU A 130 -3.55 0.09 -19.97
CA GLU A 130 -4.45 -1.03 -19.65
C GLU A 130 -4.68 -1.12 -18.14
N LEU A 131 -3.61 -1.08 -17.34
CA LEU A 131 -3.73 -1.11 -15.87
C LEU A 131 -4.52 0.08 -15.33
N ALA A 132 -4.29 1.29 -15.86
CA ALA A 132 -5.06 2.48 -15.49
C ALA A 132 -6.55 2.32 -15.79
N THR A 133 -6.90 1.67 -16.90
CA THR A 133 -8.29 1.38 -17.26
C THR A 133 -8.91 0.35 -16.33
N LEU A 134 -8.20 -0.76 -16.05
CA LEU A 134 -8.68 -1.83 -15.17
C LEU A 134 -8.93 -1.35 -13.74
N PHE A 135 -8.09 -0.43 -13.25
CA PHE A 135 -8.14 0.09 -11.89
C PHE A 135 -8.75 1.50 -11.80
N ALA A 136 -9.47 1.96 -12.82
CA ALA A 136 -10.06 3.31 -12.84
C ALA A 136 -11.02 3.57 -11.66
N GLY A 137 -11.68 2.53 -11.14
CA GLY A 137 -12.54 2.61 -9.94
C GLY A 137 -11.79 2.59 -8.62
N THR A 138 -10.48 2.36 -8.62
CA THR A 138 -9.65 2.38 -7.39
C THR A 138 -9.22 3.80 -7.06
N ARG A 139 -9.46 4.22 -5.81
CA ARG A 139 -9.02 5.53 -5.34
C ARG A 139 -7.49 5.62 -5.38
N THR A 140 -6.98 6.73 -5.90
CA THR A 140 -5.54 7.05 -5.83
C THR A 140 -5.24 7.74 -4.50
N PRO A 141 -4.18 7.35 -3.77
CA PRO A 141 -3.74 8.08 -2.58
C PRO A 141 -3.38 9.54 -2.90
N ASP A 142 -3.79 10.44 -2.01
CA ASP A 142 -3.41 11.86 -2.03
C ASP A 142 -1.91 12.04 -1.74
N SER A 143 -1.30 11.06 -1.05
CA SER A 143 0.15 11.00 -0.85
C SER A 143 0.63 9.56 -0.76
N VAL A 144 1.77 9.29 -1.37
CA VAL A 144 2.47 8.01 -1.22
C VAL A 144 3.85 8.28 -0.64
N VAL A 145 4.22 7.54 0.39
CA VAL A 145 5.56 7.59 1.00
C VAL A 145 6.29 6.29 0.68
N LEU A 146 7.32 6.38 -0.15
CA LEU A 146 8.25 5.28 -0.41
C LEU A 146 9.30 5.20 0.69
N LEU A 147 9.30 4.10 1.45
CA LEU A 147 10.39 3.73 2.34
C LEU A 147 11.52 3.13 1.51
N ASP A 148 12.54 3.94 1.24
CA ASP A 148 13.70 3.54 0.46
C ASP A 148 14.76 2.92 1.38
N ILE A 149 14.72 1.60 1.48
CA ILE A 149 15.60 0.79 2.33
C ILE A 149 16.65 0.10 1.49
N ASP A 150 17.87 0.04 2.03
CA ASP A 150 18.96 -0.76 1.49
C ASP A 150 18.63 -2.28 1.55
N ILE A 151 18.69 -2.94 0.39
CA ILE A 151 18.29 -4.35 0.25
C ILE A 151 19.21 -5.28 1.05
N ASP A 152 20.49 -4.96 1.17
CA ASP A 152 21.47 -5.78 1.88
C ASP A 152 21.29 -5.66 3.40
N ALA A 153 20.94 -4.47 3.86
CA ALA A 153 20.51 -4.24 5.23
C ALA A 153 19.21 -5.01 5.55
N LEU A 154 18.23 -4.98 4.64
CA LEU A 154 16.97 -5.69 4.79
C LEU A 154 17.18 -7.21 4.91
N TYR A 155 18.06 -7.78 4.06
CA TYR A 155 18.41 -9.20 4.11
C TYR A 155 19.03 -9.58 5.46
N ARG A 156 19.99 -8.80 5.96
CA ARG A 156 20.69 -9.09 7.23
C ARG A 156 19.79 -9.02 8.47
N ARG A 157 18.74 -8.19 8.43
CA ARG A 157 17.82 -8.00 9.56
C ARG A 157 16.77 -9.12 9.69
N ARG A 158 16.53 -9.89 8.63
CA ARG A 158 15.51 -10.94 8.63
C ARG A 158 16.11 -12.33 8.86
N SER A 159 15.52 -13.06 9.80
CA SER A 159 15.82 -14.47 10.08
C SER A 159 14.97 -15.43 9.27
N GLU A 160 13.82 -14.98 8.77
CA GLU A 160 12.85 -15.79 8.04
C GLU A 160 12.41 -15.09 6.76
N PHE A 161 12.36 -15.84 5.66
CA PHE A 161 11.87 -15.40 4.36
C PHE A 161 10.78 -16.35 3.91
N SER A 162 9.67 -15.80 3.41
CA SER A 162 8.65 -16.63 2.76
C SER A 162 9.06 -17.00 1.33
N PRO A 163 8.60 -18.14 0.79
CA PRO A 163 8.82 -18.56 -0.60
C PRO A 163 8.54 -17.47 -1.66
N THR A 164 7.52 -16.66 -1.42
CA THR A 164 7.09 -15.57 -2.31
C THR A 164 8.02 -14.35 -2.24
N GLU A 165 8.73 -14.14 -1.12
CA GLU A 165 9.71 -13.06 -0.93
C GLU A 165 11.10 -13.42 -1.47
N LEU A 166 11.37 -14.71 -1.66
CA LEU A 166 12.59 -15.25 -2.26
C LEU A 166 12.48 -15.44 -3.79
N GLY A 167 11.33 -15.09 -4.38
CA GLY A 167 11.12 -15.24 -5.80
C GLY A 167 11.07 -16.70 -6.27
N MET A 168 10.58 -17.65 -5.45
CA MET A 168 10.46 -19.07 -5.87
C MET A 168 9.65 -19.26 -7.16
N HIS A 169 8.74 -18.34 -7.48
CA HIS A 169 7.97 -18.35 -8.73
C HIS A 169 8.74 -17.82 -9.96
N ALA A 170 9.95 -17.29 -9.77
CA ALA A 170 10.84 -16.82 -10.83
C ALA A 170 11.91 -17.87 -11.23
N GLY A 171 11.79 -19.11 -10.73
CA GLY A 171 12.63 -20.24 -11.18
C GLY A 171 14.01 -20.33 -10.51
N TYR A 172 14.25 -19.61 -9.42
CA TYR A 172 15.53 -19.67 -8.71
C TYR A 172 15.66 -20.96 -7.87
N THR A 173 16.78 -21.65 -8.01
CA THR A 173 17.12 -22.90 -7.29
C THR A 173 18.03 -22.66 -6.08
N ASP A 174 18.57 -21.45 -5.91
CA ASP A 174 19.46 -21.08 -4.81
C ASP A 174 18.94 -19.80 -4.11
N PHE A 175 18.74 -19.87 -2.80
CA PHE A 175 18.11 -18.82 -1.98
C PHE A 175 19.13 -17.94 -1.24
N GLY A 176 20.21 -17.60 -1.93
CA GLY A 176 21.26 -16.72 -1.44
C GLY A 176 20.91 -15.22 -1.50
N LEU A 177 21.80 -14.40 -0.94
CA LEU A 177 21.73 -12.94 -0.98
C LEU A 177 21.57 -12.39 -2.41
N ASP A 178 22.20 -13.00 -3.40
CA ASP A 178 22.17 -12.49 -4.78
C ASP A 178 20.79 -12.65 -5.44
N THR A 179 20.13 -13.80 -5.23
CA THR A 179 18.73 -14.01 -5.67
C THR A 179 17.78 -13.03 -4.97
N PHE A 180 17.97 -12.81 -3.67
CA PHE A 180 17.17 -11.84 -2.92
C PHE A 180 17.37 -10.40 -3.43
N ARG A 181 18.64 -10.01 -3.66
CA ARG A 181 19.01 -8.71 -4.24
C ARG A 181 18.37 -8.51 -5.60
N GLU A 182 18.41 -9.52 -6.46
CA GLU A 182 17.81 -9.45 -7.78
C GLU A 182 16.30 -9.27 -7.70
N TYR A 183 15.61 -10.13 -6.93
CA TYR A 183 14.15 -10.10 -6.81
C TYR A 183 13.64 -8.80 -6.17
N GLN A 184 14.14 -8.47 -4.97
CA GLN A 184 13.74 -7.25 -4.27
C GLN A 184 14.23 -6.00 -5.01
N GLY A 185 15.37 -6.08 -5.71
CA GLY A 185 15.91 -5.00 -6.53
C GLY A 185 15.01 -4.65 -7.72
N ARG A 186 14.43 -5.65 -8.39
CA ARG A 186 13.40 -5.42 -9.43
C ARG A 186 12.19 -4.69 -8.84
N GLY A 187 11.67 -5.18 -7.72
CA GLY A 187 10.57 -4.53 -6.99
C GLY A 187 10.86 -3.07 -6.61
N MET A 188 12.04 -2.80 -6.04
CA MET A 188 12.44 -1.44 -5.66
C MET A 188 12.58 -0.51 -6.87
N ARG A 189 13.16 -0.99 -7.99
CA ARG A 189 13.28 -0.18 -9.21
C ARG A 189 11.92 0.26 -9.73
N ASN A 190 10.93 -0.64 -9.72
CA ASN A 190 9.56 -0.30 -10.13
C ASN A 190 8.96 0.77 -9.20
N LEU A 191 9.08 0.59 -7.87
CA LEU A 191 8.57 1.56 -6.90
C LEU A 191 9.25 2.93 -7.02
N ARG A 192 10.57 2.98 -7.22
CA ARG A 192 11.30 4.23 -7.47
C ARG A 192 10.85 4.90 -8.78
N SER A 193 10.58 4.12 -9.82
CA SER A 193 10.02 4.64 -11.08
C SER A 193 8.62 5.24 -10.87
N PHE A 194 7.74 4.59 -10.10
CA PHE A 194 6.46 5.19 -9.71
C PHE A 194 6.65 6.47 -8.90
N ALA A 195 7.58 6.46 -7.93
CA ALA A 195 7.87 7.62 -7.10
C ALA A 195 8.33 8.83 -7.92
N GLN A 196 9.20 8.63 -8.91
CA GLN A 196 9.67 9.69 -9.80
C GLN A 196 8.54 10.22 -10.69
N ASN A 197 7.78 9.34 -11.34
CA ASN A 197 6.75 9.72 -12.29
C ASN A 197 5.53 10.39 -11.63
N SER A 198 5.20 10.00 -10.40
CA SER A 198 4.04 10.49 -9.65
C SER A 198 4.42 11.41 -8.49
N ARG A 199 5.69 11.85 -8.42
CA ARG A 199 6.24 12.76 -7.41
C ARG A 199 5.94 12.33 -5.97
N TRP A 200 6.12 11.04 -5.67
CA TRP A 200 5.92 10.53 -4.33
C TRP A 200 6.96 11.09 -3.36
N LEU A 201 6.57 11.13 -2.09
CA LEU A 201 7.49 11.39 -1.00
C LEU A 201 8.40 10.18 -0.85
N THR A 202 9.73 10.37 -0.87
CA THR A 202 10.69 9.28 -0.68
C THR A 202 11.49 9.52 0.58
N LEU A 203 11.55 8.51 1.44
CA LEU A 203 12.28 8.55 2.71
C LEU A 203 13.36 7.46 2.71
N PRO A 204 14.65 7.82 2.63
CA PRO A 204 15.72 6.89 2.91
C PRO A 204 15.66 6.46 4.38
N VAL A 205 15.59 5.15 4.63
CA VAL A 205 15.52 4.57 5.98
C VAL A 205 16.80 3.79 6.24
N ALA A 206 17.52 4.16 7.31
CA ALA A 206 18.76 3.49 7.66
C ALA A 206 18.49 2.11 8.28
N SER A 207 19.46 1.21 8.18
CA SER A 207 19.31 -0.19 8.58
C SER A 207 19.07 -0.40 10.08
N ASP A 208 19.63 0.50 10.89
CA ASP A 208 19.61 0.55 12.34
C ASP A 208 18.59 1.56 12.89
N GLU A 209 17.83 2.21 12.01
CA GLU A 209 16.82 3.20 12.39
C GLU A 209 15.64 2.52 13.10
N THR A 210 15.26 3.08 14.26
CA THR A 210 14.10 2.57 14.99
C THR A 210 12.79 3.02 14.33
N VAL A 211 11.69 2.34 14.66
CA VAL A 211 10.38 2.72 14.12
C VAL A 211 9.96 4.11 14.61
N GLU A 212 10.33 4.51 15.83
CA GLU A 212 10.00 5.82 16.40
C GLU A 212 10.67 6.96 15.62
N VAL A 213 11.95 6.79 15.26
CA VAL A 213 12.68 7.77 14.44
C VAL A 213 12.06 7.85 13.05
N THR A 214 11.77 6.70 12.44
CA THR A 214 11.14 6.63 11.11
C THR A 214 9.75 7.27 11.13
N SER A 215 8.92 6.98 12.15
CA SER A 215 7.59 7.58 12.37
C SER A 215 7.69 9.11 12.47
N SER A 216 8.62 9.63 13.27
CA SER A 216 8.83 11.07 13.40
C SER A 216 9.17 11.73 12.07
N ARG A 217 10.07 11.11 11.28
CA ARG A 217 10.46 11.63 9.97
C ARG A 217 9.31 11.58 8.96
N VAL A 218 8.53 10.50 8.92
CA VAL A 218 7.35 10.40 8.05
C VAL A 218 6.30 11.45 8.43
N SER A 219 6.00 11.63 9.72
CA SER A 219 5.07 12.66 10.18
C SER A 219 5.50 14.08 9.77
N GLN A 220 6.80 14.39 9.90
CA GLN A 220 7.33 15.68 9.45
C GLN A 220 7.22 15.85 7.94
N LEU A 221 7.51 14.79 7.17
CA LEU A 221 7.45 14.80 5.71
C LEU A 221 6.01 15.03 5.22
N LEU A 222 5.04 14.33 5.79
CA LEU A 222 3.61 14.50 5.50
C LEU A 222 3.10 15.89 5.89
N SER A 223 3.55 16.44 7.02
CA SER A 223 3.15 17.78 7.47
C SER A 223 3.67 18.86 6.53
N ARG A 224 4.95 18.78 6.09
CA ARG A 224 5.52 19.71 5.12
C ARG A 224 4.82 19.64 3.77
N HIS A 225 4.51 18.43 3.31
CA HIS A 225 3.78 18.23 2.06
C HIS A 225 2.38 18.86 2.12
N ALA A 226 1.66 18.68 3.24
CA ALA A 226 0.34 19.30 3.45
C ALA A 226 0.38 20.83 3.32
N LEU A 227 1.38 21.46 3.94
CA LEU A 227 1.56 22.92 3.92
C LEU A 227 1.89 23.44 2.51
N ALA A 228 2.73 22.71 1.76
CA ALA A 228 3.07 23.05 0.38
C ALA A 228 1.86 22.95 -0.57
N SER A 229 1.01 21.94 -0.39
CA SER A 229 -0.21 21.78 -1.19
C SER A 229 -1.25 22.86 -0.89
N ALA A 230 -1.39 23.26 0.38
CA ALA A 230 -2.34 24.30 0.79
C ALA A 230 -1.94 25.71 0.33
N THR A 231 -0.63 25.99 0.24
CA THR A 231 -0.13 27.28 -0.28
C THR A 231 -0.24 27.38 -1.80
N SER A 232 -0.15 26.26 -2.51
CA SER A 232 -0.34 26.22 -3.96
C SER A 232 -1.79 26.43 -4.38
N SER A 233 -2.78 26.05 -3.55
CA SER A 233 -4.21 26.21 -3.87
C SER A 233 -4.79 27.60 -3.59
N ILE A 234 -4.03 28.52 -2.98
CA ILE A 234 -4.46 29.90 -2.68
C ILE A 234 -3.96 30.89 -3.76
N GLY A 235 -3.05 30.44 -4.64
CA GLY A 235 -2.43 31.26 -5.69
C GLY A 235 -3.07 31.13 -7.08
N ASP A 236 -4.10 30.30 -7.24
CA ASP A 236 -4.93 30.13 -8.46
C ASP A 236 -6.33 30.72 -8.23
#